data_AF-A0AAV2SKL9-F1
#
_entry.id   AF-A0AAV2SKL9-F1
#
_cell.length_a   1.000
_cell.length_b   1.000
_cell.length_c   1.000
_cell.angle_alpha   90.00
_cell.angle_beta   90.00
_cell.angle_gamma   90.00
#
_symmetry.space_group_name_H-M   'P 1'
#
loop_
_entity.id
_entity.type
_entity.pdbx_description
1 polymer ?
#
loop_
_entity_poly.entity_id
_entity_poly.type
_entity_poly.pdbx_seq_one_letter_code
_entity_poly.pdbx_strand_id
1 'polypeptide(L)'
;YPNIHFNFMDMDLYFKGTALEDWFTQGVWNNFTEWPYMNLADAVRLLLVYRHGGVYMDSDFVSLRPLPSLTNWLGRQDESTIAAGAFHFVKDHIFMKKSIVDFLENFDGEAWANNGPGVITRVLKKLCRESQEYKLKHKKIIINSTLKQDDILIQPCGGVRVLKPETIYPIHFSEWPILFQPGMGKTYLSNMKRAYAVHVWNKLSSDKGTTPGDGSLYDEVARLNCPNVYRYIRAANLTL
;
A
#
# COMPACT_ATOMS: atom_id res chain seq x y z
N TYR A 1 -12.18 18.66 8.69
CA TYR A 1 -12.82 17.93 7.58
C TYR A 1 -13.94 17.08 8.17
N PRO A 2 -15.22 17.30 7.81
CA PRO A 2 -16.35 16.56 8.40
C PRO A 2 -16.42 15.10 7.96
N ASN A 3 -15.74 14.75 6.86
CA ASN A 3 -15.68 13.41 6.26
C ASN A 3 -14.47 12.58 6.74
N ILE A 4 -13.75 13.03 7.77
CA ILE A 4 -12.64 12.30 8.39
C ILE A 4 -13.07 11.92 9.80
N HIS A 5 -13.07 10.62 10.08
CA HIS A 5 -13.45 10.06 11.36
C HIS A 5 -12.22 9.46 12.04
N PHE A 6 -11.87 9.99 13.21
CA PHE A 6 -10.86 9.40 14.08
C PHE A 6 -11.55 8.39 14.99
N ASN A 7 -11.16 7.12 14.86
CA ASN A 7 -11.71 6.03 15.67
C ASN A 7 -10.59 5.45 16.52
N PHE A 8 -10.87 5.28 17.82
CA PHE A 8 -9.98 4.53 18.70
C PHE A 8 -10.13 3.03 18.43
N MET A 9 -9.00 2.31 18.40
CA MET A 9 -8.96 0.87 18.25
C MET A 9 -8.29 0.26 19.47
N ASP A 10 -9.07 -0.47 20.27
CA ASP A 10 -8.57 -1.30 21.35
C ASP A 10 -7.91 -2.54 20.75
N MET A 11 -6.58 -2.63 20.84
CA MET A 11 -5.82 -3.70 20.19
C MET A 11 -6.07 -5.07 20.84
N ASP A 12 -6.22 -5.15 22.16
CA ASP A 12 -6.52 -6.41 22.84
C ASP A 12 -7.83 -7.00 22.33
N LEU A 13 -8.89 -6.18 22.26
CA LEU A 13 -10.17 -6.60 21.70
C LEU A 13 -10.07 -6.88 20.20
N TYR A 14 -9.26 -6.13 19.48
CA TYR A 14 -9.14 -6.26 18.04
C TYR A 14 -8.45 -7.57 17.64
N PHE A 15 -7.42 -8.00 18.37
CA PHE A 15 -6.71 -9.24 18.08
C PHE A 15 -7.40 -10.48 18.67
N LYS A 16 -8.24 -10.31 19.69
CA LYS A 16 -9.00 -11.41 20.31
C LYS A 16 -9.80 -12.25 19.31
N GLY A 17 -9.71 -13.56 19.44
CA GLY A 17 -10.37 -14.55 18.60
C GLY A 17 -9.83 -14.62 17.16
N THR A 18 -8.69 -13.99 16.86
CA THR A 18 -8.03 -14.08 15.55
C THR A 18 -6.87 -15.06 15.59
N ALA A 19 -6.42 -15.48 14.40
CA ALA A 19 -5.18 -16.23 14.28
C ALA A 19 -3.94 -15.47 14.82
N LEU A 20 -4.02 -14.14 14.92
CA LEU A 20 -2.96 -13.27 15.40
C LEU A 20 -3.04 -12.98 16.91
N GLU A 21 -4.01 -13.56 17.65
CA GLU A 21 -4.20 -13.31 19.08
C GLU A 21 -2.95 -13.67 19.89
N ASP A 22 -2.42 -14.88 19.71
CA ASP A 22 -1.22 -15.35 20.44
C ASP A 22 0.02 -14.53 20.05
N TRP A 23 0.18 -14.23 18.75
CA TRP A 23 1.28 -13.38 18.28
C TRP A 23 1.25 -11.98 18.93
N PHE A 24 0.07 -11.41 19.10
CA PHE A 24 -0.10 -10.11 19.75
C PHE A 24 0.10 -10.19 21.27
N THR A 25 -0.60 -11.09 21.94
CA THR A 25 -0.63 -11.22 23.42
C THR A 25 0.69 -11.71 24.01
N GLN A 26 1.46 -12.53 23.28
CA GLN A 26 2.81 -12.94 23.69
C GLN A 26 3.87 -11.86 23.42
N GLY A 27 3.47 -10.72 22.84
CA GLY A 27 4.37 -9.61 22.57
C GLY A 27 5.36 -9.87 21.43
N VAL A 28 5.11 -10.84 20.54
CA VAL A 28 6.01 -11.17 19.42
C VAL A 28 6.23 -9.97 18.51
N TRP A 29 5.16 -9.19 18.31
CA TRP A 29 5.16 -7.95 17.54
C TRP A 29 6.16 -6.91 18.06
N ASN A 30 6.57 -6.98 19.34
CA ASN A 30 7.43 -6.01 19.99
C ASN A 30 8.79 -6.56 20.42
N ASN A 31 8.83 -7.76 20.99
CA ASN A 31 9.98 -8.24 21.75
C ASN A 31 11.09 -8.84 20.87
N PHE A 32 10.79 -9.19 19.63
CA PHE A 32 11.73 -9.89 18.73
C PHE A 32 11.97 -9.12 17.43
N THR A 33 12.03 -7.79 17.50
CA THR A 33 12.17 -6.95 16.30
C THR A 33 12.65 -5.53 16.62
N GLU A 34 13.28 -4.89 15.65
CA GLU A 34 13.62 -3.46 15.71
C GLU A 34 12.47 -2.55 15.25
N TRP A 35 11.39 -3.09 14.70
CA TRP A 35 10.29 -2.32 14.10
C TRP A 35 8.91 -2.67 14.68
N PRO A 36 8.71 -2.51 16.00
CA PRO A 36 7.53 -3.00 16.69
C PRO A 36 6.22 -2.43 16.12
N TYR A 37 6.18 -1.10 15.96
CA TYR A 37 5.00 -0.41 15.45
C TYR A 37 4.72 -0.71 13.96
N MET A 38 5.76 -1.00 13.18
CA MET A 38 5.58 -1.37 11.77
C MET A 38 4.96 -2.76 11.66
N ASN A 39 5.48 -3.73 12.42
CA ASN A 39 4.93 -5.08 12.47
C ASN A 39 3.48 -5.08 12.98
N LEU A 40 3.19 -4.30 14.02
CA LEU A 40 1.82 -4.14 14.51
C LEU A 40 0.92 -3.54 13.42
N ALA A 41 1.36 -2.49 12.72
CA ALA A 41 0.60 -1.89 11.63
C ALA A 41 0.40 -2.85 10.44
N ASP A 42 1.39 -3.66 10.09
CA ASP A 42 1.29 -4.70 9.06
C ASP A 42 0.22 -5.75 9.42
N ALA A 43 0.18 -6.21 10.67
CA ALA A 43 -0.85 -7.14 11.13
C ALA A 43 -2.25 -6.49 11.15
N VAL A 44 -2.35 -5.27 11.69
CA VAL A 44 -3.63 -4.53 11.81
C VAL A 44 -4.24 -4.26 10.44
N ARG A 45 -3.47 -3.82 9.44
CA ARG A 45 -4.02 -3.54 8.10
C ARG A 45 -4.58 -4.78 7.41
N LEU A 46 -3.94 -5.94 7.61
CA LEU A 46 -4.43 -7.20 7.05
C LEU A 46 -5.77 -7.57 7.70
N LEU A 47 -5.86 -7.49 9.04
CA LEU A 47 -7.09 -7.76 9.77
C LEU A 47 -8.22 -6.79 9.44
N LEU A 48 -7.93 -5.49 9.34
CA LEU A 48 -8.88 -4.45 8.94
C LEU A 48 -9.56 -4.78 7.62
N VAL A 49 -8.76 -4.98 6.57
CA VAL A 49 -9.30 -5.23 5.24
C VAL A 49 -9.95 -6.61 5.16
N TYR A 50 -9.44 -7.63 5.87
CA TYR A 50 -10.11 -8.93 5.94
C TYR A 50 -11.52 -8.83 6.54
N ARG A 51 -11.68 -8.15 7.68
CA ARG A 51 -12.94 -8.09 8.43
C ARG A 51 -13.97 -7.14 7.83
N HIS A 52 -13.52 -6.03 7.27
CA HIS A 52 -14.40 -4.94 6.84
C HIS A 52 -14.42 -4.74 5.32
N GLY A 53 -13.42 -5.26 4.61
CA GLY A 53 -13.19 -4.90 3.22
C GLY A 53 -12.83 -3.43 3.06
N GLY A 54 -12.82 -2.96 1.81
CA GLY A 54 -12.51 -1.58 1.45
C GLY A 54 -11.03 -1.37 1.15
N VAL A 55 -10.61 -0.11 1.22
CA VAL A 55 -9.24 0.33 0.91
C VAL A 55 -8.45 0.51 2.20
N TYR A 56 -7.24 -0.05 2.24
CA TYR A 56 -6.19 0.40 3.13
C TYR A 56 -5.22 1.32 2.38
N MET A 57 -4.73 2.37 3.04
CA MET A 57 -3.71 3.27 2.52
C MET A 57 -2.87 3.81 3.67
N ASP A 58 -1.54 3.79 3.53
CA ASP A 58 -0.63 4.40 4.51
C ASP A 58 -0.88 5.91 4.62
N SER A 59 -0.58 6.48 5.79
CA SER A 59 -0.84 7.90 6.06
C SER A 59 0.11 8.86 5.34
N ASP A 60 1.20 8.35 4.76
CA ASP A 60 2.20 9.10 3.99
C ASP A 60 1.96 9.01 2.48
N PHE A 61 0.70 8.83 2.08
CA PHE A 61 0.25 9.08 0.71
C PHE A 61 -0.43 10.44 0.58
N VAL A 62 -0.18 11.10 -0.55
CA VAL A 62 -1.07 12.16 -1.04
C VAL A 62 -1.91 11.62 -2.18
N SER A 63 -3.24 11.59 -2.02
CA SER A 63 -4.17 11.23 -3.09
C SER A 63 -4.23 12.37 -4.11
N LEU A 64 -3.99 12.03 -5.39
CA LEU A 64 -4.03 12.98 -6.50
C LEU A 64 -5.40 13.07 -7.18
N ARG A 65 -6.22 12.01 -7.01
CA ARG A 65 -7.57 11.87 -7.58
C ARG A 65 -8.28 10.69 -6.90
N PRO A 66 -9.61 10.55 -7.06
CA PRO A 66 -10.34 9.41 -6.50
C PRO A 66 -9.69 8.09 -6.90
N LEU A 67 -9.47 7.22 -5.91
CA LEU A 67 -8.90 5.89 -6.12
C LEU A 67 -9.76 5.07 -7.11
N PRO A 68 -9.18 4.04 -7.76
CA PRO A 68 -9.93 3.23 -8.71
C PRO A 68 -11.19 2.65 -8.07
N SER A 69 -12.32 2.71 -8.77
CA SER A 69 -13.57 2.03 -8.38
C SER A 69 -13.51 0.50 -8.54
N LEU A 70 -12.29 -0.06 -8.59
CA LEU A 70 -12.02 -1.48 -8.73
C LEU A 70 -11.94 -2.11 -7.35
N THR A 71 -12.21 -3.41 -7.29
CA THR A 71 -12.01 -4.21 -6.08
C THR A 71 -10.91 -5.24 -6.29
N ASN A 72 -10.43 -5.81 -5.18
CA ASN A 72 -9.44 -6.88 -5.11
C ASN A 72 -8.15 -6.52 -5.84
N TRP A 73 -7.64 -5.32 -5.62
CA TRP A 73 -6.43 -4.82 -6.26
C TRP A 73 -5.30 -4.59 -5.28
N LEU A 74 -4.08 -4.80 -5.78
CA LEU A 74 -2.82 -4.51 -5.13
C LEU A 74 -2.03 -3.47 -5.94
N GLY A 75 -1.26 -2.61 -5.28
CA GLY A 75 -0.31 -1.72 -5.93
C GLY A 75 1.06 -2.38 -6.12
N ARG A 76 1.52 -2.52 -7.37
CA ARG A 76 2.90 -2.96 -7.64
C ARG A 76 3.86 -1.81 -7.37
N GLN A 77 4.95 -2.06 -6.65
CA GLN A 77 6.01 -1.07 -6.45
C GLN A 77 7.06 -1.14 -7.56
N ASP A 78 7.52 -2.34 -7.87
CA ASP A 78 8.55 -2.61 -8.88
C ASP A 78 8.31 -3.97 -9.56
N GLU A 79 9.24 -4.46 -10.38
CA GLU A 79 9.08 -5.71 -11.12
C GLU A 79 8.87 -6.94 -10.23
N SER A 80 9.42 -6.92 -9.02
CA SER A 80 9.51 -8.07 -8.12
C SER A 80 8.64 -7.96 -6.87
N THR A 81 8.25 -6.71 -6.52
CA THR A 81 7.62 -6.36 -5.26
C THR A 81 6.22 -5.79 -5.46
N ILE A 82 5.26 -6.37 -4.74
CA ILE A 82 3.98 -5.77 -4.46
C ILE A 82 4.07 -5.08 -3.10
N ALA A 83 3.79 -3.78 -3.05
CA ALA A 83 3.83 -3.05 -1.79
C ALA A 83 2.55 -3.28 -0.98
N ALA A 84 2.68 -3.08 0.33
CA ALA A 84 1.59 -3.25 1.30
C ALA A 84 1.03 -1.92 1.80
N GLY A 85 1.34 -0.81 1.11
CA GLY A 85 0.97 0.54 1.53
C GLY A 85 -0.35 1.03 0.95
N ALA A 86 -0.85 0.44 -0.14
CA ALA A 86 -2.22 0.69 -0.59
C ALA A 86 -2.79 -0.52 -1.33
N PHE A 87 -3.96 -0.97 -0.91
CA PHE A 87 -4.68 -2.08 -1.54
C PHE A 87 -6.15 -2.06 -1.20
N HIS A 88 -6.95 -2.76 -1.99
CA HIS A 88 -8.37 -2.96 -1.75
C HIS A 88 -8.72 -4.43 -1.82
N PHE A 89 -9.50 -4.93 -0.86
CA PHE A 89 -10.21 -6.21 -1.02
C PHE A 89 -11.64 -6.11 -0.51
N VAL A 90 -12.52 -6.93 -1.06
CA VAL A 90 -13.82 -7.19 -0.44
C VAL A 90 -13.64 -7.93 0.89
N LYS A 91 -14.60 -7.79 1.78
CA LYS A 91 -14.63 -8.52 3.05
C LYS A 91 -14.46 -10.03 2.83
N ASP A 92 -13.75 -10.69 3.74
CA ASP A 92 -13.50 -12.14 3.76
C ASP A 92 -12.75 -12.70 2.53
N HIS A 93 -12.13 -11.84 1.72
CA HIS A 93 -11.44 -12.29 0.51
C HIS A 93 -10.30 -13.27 0.82
N ILE A 94 -10.21 -14.35 0.04
CA ILE A 94 -9.24 -15.45 0.27
C ILE A 94 -7.79 -14.99 0.27
N PHE A 95 -7.45 -13.96 -0.52
CA PHE A 95 -6.13 -13.34 -0.52
C PHE A 95 -5.77 -12.83 0.89
N MET A 96 -6.66 -12.05 1.51
CA MET A 96 -6.42 -11.49 2.84
C MET A 96 -6.31 -12.58 3.91
N LYS A 97 -7.16 -13.60 3.84
CA LYS A 97 -7.06 -14.76 4.75
C LYS A 97 -5.70 -15.46 4.62
N LYS A 98 -5.24 -15.72 3.39
CA LYS A 98 -3.93 -16.32 3.13
C LYS A 98 -2.79 -15.39 3.57
N SER A 99 -2.93 -14.07 3.44
CA SER A 99 -1.96 -13.08 3.94
C SER A 99 -1.83 -13.09 5.46
N ILE A 100 -2.93 -13.22 6.21
CA ILE A 100 -2.87 -13.33 7.68
C ILE A 100 -2.14 -14.61 8.10
N VAL A 101 -2.41 -15.73 7.42
CA VAL A 101 -1.72 -17.01 7.68
C VAL A 101 -0.24 -16.92 7.31
N ASP A 102 0.09 -16.39 6.12
CA ASP A 102 1.48 -16.24 5.68
C ASP A 102 2.29 -15.31 6.60
N PHE A 103 1.67 -14.22 7.08
CA PHE A 103 2.26 -13.32 8.07
C PHE A 103 2.68 -14.08 9.33
N LEU A 104 1.81 -14.94 9.86
CA LEU A 104 2.11 -15.73 11.07
C LEU A 104 3.18 -16.79 10.83
N GLU A 105 3.03 -17.57 9.76
CA GLU A 105 3.92 -18.70 9.45
C GLU A 105 5.33 -18.25 9.07
N ASN A 106 5.46 -17.05 8.50
CA ASN A 106 6.73 -16.52 7.98
C ASN A 106 7.08 -15.19 8.64
N PHE A 107 6.59 -14.93 9.86
CA PHE A 107 6.98 -13.75 10.61
C PHE A 107 8.49 -13.73 10.78
N ASP A 108 9.11 -12.61 10.45
CA ASP A 108 10.55 -12.40 10.62
C ASP A 108 10.75 -11.00 11.15
N GLY A 109 11.12 -10.90 12.44
CA GLY A 109 11.34 -9.64 13.11
C GLY A 109 12.68 -8.97 12.77
N GLU A 110 13.59 -9.69 12.11
CA GLU A 110 14.91 -9.20 11.67
C GLU A 110 14.88 -8.68 10.23
N ALA A 111 13.87 -9.03 9.44
CA ALA A 111 13.73 -8.61 8.04
C ALA A 111 12.67 -7.52 7.85
N TRP A 112 13.12 -6.26 7.70
CA TRP A 112 12.28 -5.05 7.65
C TRP A 112 11.05 -5.13 6.72
N ALA A 113 11.22 -5.61 5.49
CA ALA A 113 10.14 -5.65 4.49
C ALA A 113 9.37 -6.98 4.48
N ASN A 114 9.76 -7.97 5.29
CA ASN A 114 9.24 -9.33 5.21
C ASN A 114 7.77 -9.43 5.61
N ASN A 115 7.37 -8.68 6.63
CA ASN A 115 6.05 -8.79 7.26
C ASN A 115 4.99 -7.92 6.57
N GLY A 116 5.41 -6.91 5.81
CA GLY A 116 4.54 -6.07 4.98
C GLY A 116 4.56 -6.48 3.50
N PRO A 117 5.33 -5.81 2.63
CA PRO A 117 5.43 -6.14 1.19
C PRO A 117 5.79 -7.60 0.90
N GLY A 118 6.61 -8.23 1.75
CA GLY A 118 7.00 -9.64 1.65
C GLY A 118 5.80 -10.58 1.68
N VAL A 119 4.91 -10.43 2.66
CA VAL A 119 3.66 -11.21 2.78
C VAL A 119 2.80 -11.09 1.53
N ILE A 120 2.51 -9.86 1.11
CA ILE A 120 1.65 -9.60 -0.06
C ILE A 120 2.25 -10.24 -1.32
N THR A 121 3.57 -10.10 -1.51
CA THR A 121 4.29 -10.64 -2.65
C THR A 121 4.32 -12.17 -2.64
N ARG A 122 4.65 -12.80 -1.50
CA ARG A 122 4.68 -14.27 -1.35
C ARG A 122 3.32 -14.89 -1.61
N VAL A 123 2.27 -14.35 -1.01
CA VAL A 123 0.91 -14.87 -1.16
C VAL A 123 0.41 -14.73 -2.59
N LEU A 124 0.67 -13.60 -3.25
CA LEU A 124 0.31 -13.45 -4.66
C LEU A 124 1.04 -14.47 -5.53
N LYS A 125 2.35 -14.65 -5.34
CA LYS A 125 3.16 -15.65 -6.08
C LYS A 125 2.62 -17.06 -5.85
N LYS A 126 2.30 -17.42 -4.60
CA LYS A 126 1.72 -18.73 -4.24
C LYS A 126 0.37 -18.96 -4.92
N LEU A 127 -0.54 -17.97 -4.85
CA LEU A 127 -1.84 -18.03 -5.51
C LEU A 127 -1.73 -18.15 -7.03
N CYS A 128 -0.75 -17.49 -7.65
CA CYS A 128 -0.49 -17.63 -9.07
C CYS A 128 -0.02 -19.03 -9.45
N ARG A 129 0.91 -19.59 -8.68
CA ARG A 129 1.39 -20.97 -8.91
C ARG A 129 0.25 -21.99 -8.77
N GLU A 130 -0.53 -21.90 -7.69
CA GLU A 130 -1.71 -22.75 -7.46
C GLU A 130 -2.71 -22.63 -8.64
N SER A 131 -3.00 -21.41 -9.09
CA SER A 131 -3.91 -21.16 -10.22
C SER A 131 -3.40 -21.73 -11.55
N GLN A 132 -2.09 -21.64 -11.78
CA GLN A 132 -1.46 -22.16 -13.00
C GLN A 132 -1.42 -23.70 -12.99
N GLU A 133 -1.06 -24.31 -11.86
CA GLU A 133 -1.10 -25.76 -11.68
C GLU A 133 -2.51 -26.32 -11.88
N TYR A 134 -3.54 -25.65 -11.33
CA TYR A 134 -4.94 -26.01 -11.55
C TYR A 134 -5.30 -25.97 -13.05
N LYS A 135 -4.95 -24.89 -13.75
CA LYS A 135 -5.17 -24.77 -15.21
C LYS A 135 -4.45 -25.86 -16.01
N LEU A 136 -3.21 -26.18 -15.66
CA LEU A 136 -2.41 -27.23 -16.32
C LEU A 136 -3.02 -28.62 -16.09
N LYS A 137 -3.51 -28.91 -14.89
CA LYS A 137 -4.14 -30.19 -14.54
C LYS A 137 -5.55 -30.36 -15.13
N HIS A 138 -6.23 -29.29 -15.52
CA HIS A 138 -7.63 -29.33 -15.98
C HIS A 138 -7.80 -28.78 -17.40
N LYS A 139 -6.84 -29.09 -18.28
CA LYS A 139 -6.71 -28.58 -19.66
C LYS A 139 -7.89 -28.97 -20.57
N LYS A 140 -9.03 -28.30 -20.40
CA LYS A 140 -10.05 -28.09 -21.43
C LYS A 140 -10.65 -26.71 -21.17
N ILE A 141 -10.11 -25.69 -21.84
CA ILE A 141 -10.78 -24.50 -22.37
C ILE A 141 -9.71 -23.59 -22.99
N ILE A 142 -9.91 -23.33 -24.28
CA ILE A 142 -9.18 -22.38 -25.12
C ILE A 142 -9.44 -20.97 -24.59
N ILE A 143 -8.39 -20.17 -24.40
CA ILE A 143 -8.56 -18.71 -24.34
C ILE A 143 -7.45 -18.08 -25.19
N ASN A 144 -7.81 -17.74 -26.44
CA ASN A 144 -7.14 -16.70 -27.19
C ASN A 144 -7.22 -15.42 -26.35
N SER A 145 -6.11 -14.95 -25.80
CA SER A 145 -6.07 -13.69 -25.05
C SER A 145 -5.36 -12.61 -25.85
N THR A 146 -6.06 -12.06 -26.83
CA THR A 146 -5.75 -10.75 -27.39
C THR A 146 -6.29 -9.70 -26.42
N LEU A 147 -5.54 -9.40 -25.35
CA LEU A 147 -5.85 -8.28 -24.45
C LEU A 147 -4.88 -7.15 -24.74
N LYS A 148 -5.43 -5.99 -25.13
CA LYS A 148 -4.69 -4.77 -25.44
C LYS A 148 -3.92 -4.28 -24.20
N GLN A 149 -2.70 -3.80 -24.45
CA GLN A 149 -1.62 -3.45 -23.51
C GLN A 149 -1.95 -2.34 -22.46
N ASP A 150 -3.08 -1.64 -22.61
CA ASP A 150 -3.24 -0.29 -22.05
C ASP A 150 -3.99 -0.17 -20.72
N ASP A 151 -4.91 -1.09 -20.39
CA ASP A 151 -5.64 -1.02 -19.13
C ASP A 151 -5.11 -2.07 -18.16
N ILE A 152 -4.58 -1.60 -17.02
CA ILE A 152 -4.47 -2.32 -15.73
C ILE A 152 -4.19 -3.82 -15.87
N LEU A 153 -2.95 -4.26 -15.62
CA LEU A 153 -2.59 -5.68 -15.75
C LEU A 153 -3.47 -6.57 -14.84
N ILE A 154 -4.47 -7.20 -15.44
CA ILE A 154 -5.27 -8.27 -14.84
C ILE A 154 -4.47 -9.56 -15.02
N GLN A 155 -3.63 -9.93 -14.06
CA GLN A 155 -3.17 -11.31 -13.93
C GLN A 155 -4.10 -12.03 -12.93
N PRO A 156 -5.01 -12.91 -13.39
CA PRO A 156 -6.15 -13.38 -12.60
C PRO A 156 -5.75 -14.56 -11.71
N CYS A 157 -4.74 -14.37 -10.86
CA CYS A 157 -4.40 -15.36 -9.83
C CYS A 157 -5.37 -15.18 -8.67
N GLY A 158 -6.30 -16.13 -8.49
CA GLY A 158 -7.27 -16.07 -7.39
C GLY A 158 -8.15 -14.82 -7.35
N GLY A 159 -8.48 -14.23 -8.51
CA GLY A 159 -9.36 -13.05 -8.60
C GLY A 159 -8.71 -11.72 -8.18
N VAL A 160 -7.39 -11.68 -8.03
CA VAL A 160 -6.62 -10.48 -7.65
C VAL A 160 -6.17 -9.70 -8.88
N ARG A 161 -6.23 -8.36 -8.79
CA ARG A 161 -5.74 -7.42 -9.82
C ARG A 161 -4.46 -6.76 -9.32
N VAL A 162 -3.52 -6.52 -10.22
CA VAL A 162 -2.25 -5.85 -9.86
C VAL A 162 -2.15 -4.57 -10.67
N LEU A 163 -2.23 -3.44 -9.99
CA LEU A 163 -2.09 -2.13 -10.60
C LEU A 163 -0.61 -1.87 -10.92
N LYS A 164 -0.34 -1.22 -12.06
CA LYS A 164 1.03 -0.91 -12.51
C LYS A 164 1.68 0.14 -11.58
N PRO A 165 3.02 0.18 -11.43
CA PRO A 165 3.70 1.10 -10.53
C PRO A 165 3.30 2.56 -10.72
N GLU A 166 3.19 3.03 -11.96
CA GLU A 166 2.83 4.41 -12.29
C GLU A 166 1.42 4.85 -11.81
N THR A 167 0.64 3.94 -11.25
CA THR A 167 -0.72 4.22 -10.75
C THR A 167 -0.76 4.50 -9.25
N ILE A 168 0.01 3.80 -8.42
CA ILE A 168 0.00 3.96 -6.95
C ILE A 168 1.37 4.43 -6.42
N TYR A 169 2.45 3.96 -7.04
CA TYR A 169 3.84 4.23 -6.66
C TYR A 169 4.60 4.87 -7.84
N PRO A 170 4.20 6.07 -8.30
CA PRO A 170 4.80 6.70 -9.47
C PRO A 170 6.25 7.16 -9.25
N ILE A 171 6.70 7.26 -8.00
CA ILE A 171 8.09 7.50 -7.62
C ILE A 171 8.56 6.28 -6.83
N HIS A 172 9.59 5.60 -7.32
CA HIS A 172 10.16 4.45 -6.62
C HIS A 172 10.83 4.88 -5.32
N PHE A 173 10.87 4.02 -4.29
CA PHE A 173 11.42 4.39 -2.98
C PHE A 173 12.89 4.85 -3.08
N SER A 174 13.68 4.32 -4.01
CA SER A 174 15.08 4.74 -4.20
C SER A 174 15.21 6.16 -4.77
N GLU A 175 14.14 6.67 -5.38
CA GLU A 175 14.06 7.99 -6.00
C GLU A 175 13.31 9.00 -5.11
N TRP A 176 13.03 8.64 -3.85
CA TRP A 176 12.34 9.50 -2.88
C TRP A 176 12.90 10.94 -2.79
N PRO A 177 14.22 11.23 -2.96
CA PRO A 177 14.71 12.60 -2.86
C PRO A 177 14.11 13.54 -3.90
N ILE A 178 13.65 13.03 -5.05
CA ILE A 178 12.98 13.81 -6.11
C ILE A 178 11.75 14.55 -5.57
N LEU A 179 11.06 13.98 -4.59
CA LEU A 179 9.87 14.58 -3.98
C LEU A 179 10.16 15.97 -3.39
N PHE A 180 11.38 16.19 -2.91
CA PHE A 180 11.79 17.36 -2.15
C PHE A 180 12.77 18.27 -2.92
N GLN A 181 13.06 17.97 -4.19
CA GLN A 181 13.93 18.81 -5.03
C GLN A 181 13.21 20.08 -5.49
N PRO A 182 13.68 21.29 -5.12
CA PRO A 182 13.02 22.54 -5.50
C PRO A 182 12.93 22.75 -7.02
N GLY A 183 11.85 23.38 -7.47
CA GLY A 183 11.65 23.82 -8.86
C GLY A 183 11.27 22.75 -9.89
N MET A 184 11.31 21.46 -9.55
CA MET A 184 11.06 20.36 -10.51
C MET A 184 9.62 19.80 -10.47
N GLY A 185 8.80 20.24 -9.52
CA GLY A 185 7.50 19.63 -9.20
C GLY A 185 6.52 19.60 -10.36
N LYS A 186 6.38 20.69 -11.11
CA LYS A 186 5.47 20.75 -12.28
C LYS A 186 5.87 19.75 -13.37
N THR A 187 7.17 19.60 -13.61
CA THR A 187 7.69 18.67 -14.61
C THR A 187 7.33 17.24 -14.23
N TYR A 188 7.62 16.83 -13.00
CA TYR A 188 7.27 15.49 -12.52
C TYR A 188 5.76 15.25 -12.50
N LEU A 189 4.98 16.21 -11.98
CA LEU A 189 3.53 16.08 -11.91
C LEU A 189 2.89 15.93 -13.30
N SER A 190 3.41 16.60 -14.33
CA SER A 190 2.92 16.48 -15.71
C SER A 190 3.06 15.06 -16.29
N ASN A 191 4.00 14.27 -15.77
CA ASN A 191 4.23 12.87 -16.15
C ASN A 191 3.37 11.89 -15.34
N MET A 192 2.73 12.33 -14.25
CA MET A 192 1.94 11.48 -13.35
C MET A 192 0.45 11.40 -13.70
N LYS A 193 0.09 11.50 -14.99
CA LYS A 193 -1.32 11.53 -15.44
C LYS A 193 -2.12 10.27 -15.06
N ARG A 194 -1.43 9.15 -14.82
CA ARG A 194 -2.02 7.86 -14.46
C ARG A 194 -1.98 7.57 -12.95
N ALA A 195 -1.34 8.42 -12.16
CA ALA A 195 -1.21 8.22 -10.72
C ALA A 195 -2.51 8.58 -10.00
N TYR A 196 -2.91 7.74 -9.05
CA TYR A 196 -3.99 7.99 -8.11
C TYR A 196 -3.48 8.60 -6.81
N ALA A 197 -2.23 8.32 -6.46
CA ALA A 197 -1.57 8.82 -5.27
C ALA A 197 -0.05 8.89 -5.48
N VAL A 198 0.62 9.60 -4.58
CA VAL A 198 2.07 9.65 -4.44
C VAL A 198 2.41 9.26 -3.01
N HIS A 199 3.24 8.23 -2.84
CA HIS A 199 3.81 7.83 -1.56
C HIS A 199 5.01 8.73 -1.26
N VAL A 200 5.06 9.41 -0.11
CA VAL A 200 6.17 10.32 0.22
C VAL A 200 7.35 9.62 0.89
N TRP A 201 7.17 8.36 1.30
CA TRP A 201 8.21 7.48 1.83
C TRP A 201 8.75 7.97 3.16
N ASN A 202 7.85 8.23 4.13
CA ASN A 202 8.19 8.88 5.40
C ASN A 202 9.34 8.18 6.16
N LYS A 203 9.46 6.86 6.06
CA LYS A 203 10.60 6.13 6.65
C LYS A 203 11.97 6.60 6.12
N LEU A 204 12.03 7.03 4.86
CA LEU A 204 13.23 7.52 4.18
C LEU A 204 13.32 9.05 4.19
N SER A 205 12.17 9.74 4.22
CA SER A 205 12.08 11.18 4.05
C SER A 205 11.78 11.96 5.32
N SER A 206 11.68 11.33 6.50
CA SER A 206 11.22 11.98 7.74
C SER A 206 12.06 13.17 8.18
N ASP A 207 13.33 13.24 7.77
CA ASP A 207 14.24 14.35 8.07
C ASP A 207 14.21 15.46 6.99
N LYS A 208 13.43 15.28 5.92
CA LYS A 208 13.29 16.26 4.84
C LYS A 208 11.94 16.94 4.91
N GLY A 209 11.99 18.26 4.80
CA GLY A 209 10.81 19.10 4.61
C GLY A 209 10.94 19.93 3.34
N THR A 210 9.82 20.45 2.88
CA THR A 210 9.75 21.40 1.76
C THR A 210 9.07 22.68 2.21
N THR A 211 9.47 23.83 1.65
CA THR A 211 8.86 25.11 2.00
C THR A 211 7.73 25.40 1.01
N PRO A 212 6.53 25.80 1.49
CA PRO A 212 5.44 26.17 0.59
C PRO A 212 5.87 27.17 -0.50
N GLY A 213 5.79 26.75 -1.76
CA GLY A 213 6.16 27.52 -2.93
C GLY A 213 7.60 27.33 -3.45
N ASP A 214 8.37 26.39 -2.89
CA ASP A 214 9.70 26.04 -3.43
C ASP A 214 9.61 25.26 -4.76
N GLY A 215 8.40 24.85 -5.17
CA GLY A 215 8.15 24.19 -6.44
C GLY A 215 8.66 22.76 -6.50
N SER A 216 8.96 22.12 -5.36
CA SER A 216 9.20 20.69 -5.30
C SER A 216 7.95 19.89 -5.70
N LEU A 217 8.13 18.59 -5.96
CA LEU A 217 6.99 17.74 -6.29
C LEU A 217 6.02 17.62 -5.11
N TYR A 218 6.53 17.47 -3.88
CA TYR A 218 5.68 17.40 -2.70
C TYR A 218 4.97 18.73 -2.43
N ASP A 219 5.64 19.87 -2.65
CA ASP A 219 5.03 21.21 -2.61
C ASP A 219 3.84 21.31 -3.57
N GLU A 220 4.04 21.00 -4.86
CA GLU A 220 2.99 21.08 -5.88
C GLU A 220 1.83 20.10 -5.61
N VAL A 221 2.13 18.89 -5.19
CA VAL A 221 1.14 17.87 -4.86
C VAL A 221 0.33 18.26 -3.62
N ALA A 222 0.96 18.73 -2.55
CA ALA A 222 0.27 19.20 -1.35
C ALA A 222 -0.58 20.45 -1.63
N ARG A 223 -0.06 21.38 -2.43
CA ARG A 223 -0.77 22.62 -2.83
C ARG A 223 -2.07 22.32 -3.57
N LEU A 224 -2.03 21.35 -4.49
CA LEU A 224 -3.18 21.00 -5.35
C LEU A 224 -4.20 20.11 -4.64
N ASN A 225 -3.75 19.18 -3.80
CA ASN A 225 -4.60 18.10 -3.27
C ASN A 225 -4.96 18.27 -1.79
N CYS A 226 -4.20 19.09 -1.04
CA CYS A 226 -4.41 19.33 0.39
C CYS A 226 -4.56 20.84 0.72
N PRO A 227 -5.42 21.61 0.00
CA PRO A 227 -5.37 23.08 0.02
C PRO A 227 -5.60 23.72 1.39
N ASN A 228 -6.43 23.12 2.26
CA ASN A 228 -6.66 23.67 3.60
C ASN A 228 -5.44 23.49 4.51
N VAL A 229 -4.82 22.30 4.49
CA VAL A 229 -3.60 21.99 5.26
C VAL A 229 -2.44 22.83 4.74
N TYR A 230 -2.28 22.89 3.42
CA TYR A 230 -1.24 23.70 2.77
C TYR A 230 -1.35 25.20 3.14
N ARG A 231 -2.56 25.76 3.12
CA ARG A 231 -2.78 27.17 3.54
C ARG A 231 -2.42 27.39 5.01
N TYR A 232 -2.73 26.44 5.89
CA TYR A 232 -2.37 26.52 7.30
C TYR A 232 -0.85 26.51 7.48
N ILE A 233 -0.16 25.54 6.88
CA ILE A 233 1.30 25.39 6.95
C ILE A 233 1.98 26.66 6.45
N ARG A 234 1.53 27.20 5.30
CA ARG A 234 2.04 28.46 4.75
C ARG A 234 1.80 29.66 5.68
N ALA A 235 0.61 29.78 6.26
CA ALA A 235 0.28 30.89 7.16
C ALA A 235 1.04 30.82 8.50
N ALA A 236 1.32 29.61 8.98
CA ALA A 236 2.07 29.35 10.20
C ALA A 236 3.61 29.35 9.99
N ASN A 237 4.08 29.57 8.75
CA ASN A 237 5.50 29.49 8.39
C ASN A 237 6.17 28.17 8.79
N LEU A 238 5.43 27.07 8.61
CA LEU A 238 5.90 25.71 8.85
C LEU A 238 6.44 25.08 7.55
N THR A 239 7.28 24.06 7.69
CA THR A 239 7.67 23.18 6.59
C THR A 239 6.61 22.10 6.37
N LEU A 240 6.40 21.75 5.12
CA LEU A 240 5.67 20.54 4.71
C LEU A 240 6.51 19.29 4.95
#